data_AF-A0A3Q7RTA1-F1
#
_entry.id   AF-A0A3Q7RTA1-F1
#
_cell.length_a   1.000
_cell.length_b   1.000
_cell.length_c   1.000
_cell.angle_alpha   90.00
_cell.angle_beta   90.00
_cell.angle_gamma   90.00
#
_symmetry.space_group_name_H-M   'P 1'
#
loop_
_entity.id
_entity.type
_entity.pdbx_description
1 polymer ?
#
loop_
_entity_poly.entity_id
_entity_poly.type
_entity_poly.pdbx_seq_one_letter_code
_entity_poly.pdbx_strand_id
1 'polypeptide(L)'
;ALRTPRNARAAVGLVWLLAALFSAPYLSYYGTVRYGALELCVPAWEDARRRALDVATFAAGYLLPVAVVSLAYARTLRFLWAAVGPAGA
;
A
#
# COMPACT_ATOMS: atom_id res chain seq x y z
N ALA A 1 10.36 23.91 4.08
CA ALA A 1 9.88 23.12 5.24
C ALA A 1 8.99 21.97 4.74
N LEU A 2 9.34 20.71 5.05
CA LEU A 2 8.57 19.54 4.58
C LEU A 2 7.36 19.23 5.46
N ARG A 3 7.49 19.43 6.79
CA ARG A 3 6.40 19.25 7.76
C ARG A 3 5.53 20.50 7.84
N THR A 4 4.58 20.62 6.92
CA THR A 4 3.59 21.70 6.91
C THR A 4 2.18 21.11 6.82
N PRO A 5 1.14 21.80 7.33
CA PRO A 5 -0.24 21.31 7.26
C PRO A 5 -0.74 21.20 5.81
N ARG A 6 -0.16 21.96 4.87
CA ARG A 6 -0.48 21.86 3.45
C ARG A 6 0.03 20.54 2.86
N ASN A 7 1.29 20.19 3.16
CA ASN A 7 1.89 18.95 2.69
C ASN A 7 1.22 17.73 3.33
N ALA A 8 0.82 17.83 4.61
CA ALA A 8 0.08 16.76 5.29
C ALA A 8 -1.27 16.49 4.63
N ARG A 9 -2.06 17.53 4.32
CA ARG A 9 -3.33 17.39 3.60
C ARG A 9 -3.15 16.80 2.20
N ALA A 10 -2.13 17.25 1.47
CA ALA A 10 -1.80 16.70 0.16
C ALA A 10 -1.44 15.20 0.23
N ALA A 11 -0.64 14.81 1.23
CA ALA A 11 -0.28 13.40 1.45
C ALA A 11 -1.50 12.54 1.83
N VAL A 12 -2.35 13.02 2.73
CA VAL A 12 -3.60 12.31 3.10
C VAL A 12 -4.51 12.15 1.88
N GLY A 13 -4.68 13.20 1.08
CA GLY A 13 -5.46 13.15 -0.16
C GLY A 13 -4.90 12.14 -1.16
N LEU A 14 -3.57 12.12 -1.33
CA LEU A 14 -2.90 11.16 -2.20
C LEU A 14 -3.10 9.71 -1.72
N VAL A 15 -3.00 9.45 -0.41
CA VAL A 15 -3.22 8.11 0.16
C VAL A 15 -4.65 7.63 -0.12
N TRP A 16 -5.65 8.48 0.12
CA TRP A 16 -7.04 8.14 -0.16
C TRP A 16 -7.31 7.90 -1.65
N LEU A 17 -6.74 8.74 -2.52
CA LEU A 17 -6.88 8.61 -3.96
C LEU A 17 -6.25 7.30 -4.47
N LEU A 18 -5.05 6.98 -4.01
CA LEU A 18 -4.39 5.70 -4.34
C LEU A 18 -5.19 4.51 -3.80
N ALA A 19 -5.68 4.59 -2.56
CA ALA A 19 -6.51 3.54 -1.98
C ALA A 19 -7.78 3.28 -2.79
N ALA A 20 -8.48 4.35 -3.22
CA ALA A 20 -9.65 4.24 -4.07
C ALA A 20 -9.30 3.66 -5.45
N LEU A 21 -8.22 4.13 -6.07
CA LEU A 21 -7.77 3.66 -7.38
C LEU A 21 -7.42 2.17 -7.37
N PHE A 22 -6.71 1.69 -6.35
CA PHE A 22 -6.36 0.28 -6.21
C PHE A 22 -7.54 -0.58 -5.75
N SER A 23 -8.57 0.00 -5.12
CA SER A 23 -9.79 -0.72 -4.71
C SER A 23 -10.85 -0.79 -5.82
N ALA A 24 -10.87 0.17 -6.75
CA ALA A 24 -11.83 0.22 -7.85
C ALA A 24 -11.92 -1.05 -8.73
N PRO A 25 -10.84 -1.78 -9.02
CA PRO A 25 -10.92 -3.02 -9.80
C PRO A 25 -11.74 -4.12 -9.12
N TYR A 26 -11.80 -4.15 -7.78
CA TYR A 26 -12.61 -5.12 -7.02
C TYR A 26 -14.10 -4.99 -7.33
N LEU A 27 -14.60 -3.76 -7.52
CA LEU A 27 -15.98 -3.49 -7.91
C LEU A 27 -16.33 -3.98 -9.33
N SER A 28 -15.34 -4.06 -10.21
CA SER A 28 -15.57 -4.44 -11.61
C SER A 28 -15.45 -5.93 -11.88
N TYR A 29 -14.78 -6.70 -11.02
CA TYR A 29 -14.50 -8.13 -11.27
C TYR A 29 -15.29 -9.09 -10.37
N TYR A 30 -15.81 -8.65 -9.23
CA TYR A 30 -16.73 -9.46 -8.42
C TYR A 30 -18.14 -9.38 -9.00
N GLY A 31 -18.70 -10.54 -9.35
CA GLY A 31 -20.08 -10.68 -9.81
C GLY A 31 -20.81 -11.77 -9.03
N THR A 32 -22.15 -11.76 -9.07
CA THR A 32 -22.94 -12.84 -8.48
C THR A 32 -23.16 -13.97 -9.47
N VAL A 33 -22.93 -15.20 -9.03
CA VAL A 33 -23.19 -16.43 -9.80
C VAL A 33 -24.10 -17.32 -8.98
N ARG A 34 -25.17 -17.83 -9.60
CA ARG A 34 -26.15 -18.68 -8.95
C ARG A 34 -25.74 -20.15 -9.03
N TYR A 35 -25.38 -20.73 -7.89
CA TYR A 35 -25.07 -22.15 -7.72
C TYR A 35 -26.26 -22.86 -7.06
N GLY A 36 -27.18 -23.36 -7.91
CA GLY A 36 -28.41 -24.00 -7.44
C GLY A 36 -29.33 -23.01 -6.71
N ALA A 37 -29.57 -23.24 -5.42
CA ALA A 37 -30.35 -22.33 -4.56
C ALA A 37 -29.51 -21.22 -3.90
N LEU A 38 -28.18 -21.22 -4.07
CA LEU A 38 -27.26 -20.28 -3.43
C LEU A 38 -26.73 -19.25 -4.43
N GLU A 39 -26.64 -17.99 -4.01
CA GLU A 39 -26.04 -16.91 -4.81
C GLU A 39 -24.66 -16.59 -4.23
N LEU A 40 -23.60 -16.77 -5.04
CA LEU A 40 -22.21 -16.61 -4.62
C LEU A 40 -21.58 -15.40 -5.30
N CYS A 41 -20.86 -14.58 -4.55
CA CYS A 41 -20.08 -13.47 -5.10
C CYS A 41 -18.68 -13.98 -5.46
N VAL A 42 -18.43 -14.15 -6.76
CA VAL A 42 -17.20 -14.77 -7.28
C VAL A 42 -16.53 -13.90 -8.35
N PRO A 43 -15.22 -14.09 -8.55
CA PRO A 43 -14.46 -13.51 -9.65
C PRO A 43 -15.07 -13.81 -11.03
N ALA A 44 -15.27 -12.79 -11.86
CA ALA A 44 -15.78 -12.93 -13.23
C ALA A 44 -14.69 -12.82 -14.33
N TRP A 45 -13.48 -12.34 -14.02
CA TRP A 45 -12.39 -12.11 -14.99
C TRP A 45 -11.41 -13.29 -15.11
N GLU A 46 -10.76 -13.41 -16.29
CA GLU A 46 -9.65 -14.35 -16.54
C GLU A 46 -8.45 -14.13 -15.58
N ASP A 47 -7.80 -15.24 -15.20
CA ASP A 47 -6.75 -15.29 -14.17
C ASP A 47 -5.58 -14.33 -14.40
N ALA A 48 -5.19 -14.07 -15.65
CA ALA A 48 -4.02 -13.25 -15.96
C ALA A 48 -4.21 -11.77 -15.55
N ARG A 49 -5.37 -11.18 -15.86
CA ARG A 49 -5.66 -9.77 -15.54
C ARG A 49 -5.90 -9.58 -14.04
N ARG A 50 -6.48 -10.59 -13.38
CA ARG A 50 -6.66 -10.63 -11.94
C ARG A 50 -5.32 -10.69 -11.21
N ARG A 51 -4.41 -11.59 -11.61
CA ARG A 51 -3.06 -11.70 -11.03
C ARG A 51 -2.27 -10.39 -11.12
N ALA A 52 -2.34 -9.68 -12.26
CA ALA A 52 -1.63 -8.41 -12.41
C ALA A 52 -2.08 -7.35 -11.39
N LEU A 53 -3.39 -7.25 -11.15
CA LEU A 53 -3.99 -6.32 -10.18
C LEU A 53 -3.72 -6.74 -8.74
N ASP A 54 -3.78 -8.03 -8.43
CA ASP A 54 -3.46 -8.56 -7.10
C ASP A 54 -1.99 -8.28 -6.75
N VAL A 55 -1.07 -8.52 -7.68
CA VAL A 55 0.36 -8.23 -7.50
C VAL A 55 0.60 -6.72 -7.37
N ALA A 56 -0.07 -5.89 -8.18
CA ALA A 56 0.04 -4.43 -8.07
C ALA A 56 -0.47 -3.93 -6.71
N THR A 57 -1.62 -4.42 -6.25
CA THR A 57 -2.19 -4.10 -4.94
C THR A 57 -1.29 -4.57 -3.80
N PHE A 58 -0.71 -5.77 -3.91
CA PHE A 58 0.27 -6.28 -2.95
C PHE A 58 1.53 -5.40 -2.89
N ALA A 59 2.08 -5.03 -4.04
CA ALA A 59 3.27 -4.19 -4.11
C ALA A 59 2.99 -2.79 -3.51
N ALA A 60 1.87 -2.16 -3.87
CA ALA A 60 1.50 -0.84 -3.39
C ALA A 60 1.06 -0.83 -1.91
N GLY A 61 0.33 -1.85 -1.47
CA GLY A 61 -0.25 -1.94 -0.13
C GLY A 61 0.68 -2.53 0.92
N TYR A 62 1.71 -3.28 0.52
CA TYR A 62 2.63 -3.94 1.46
C TYR A 62 4.10 -3.62 1.18
N LEU A 63 4.62 -3.97 0.00
CA LEU A 63 6.07 -3.86 -0.27
C LEU A 63 6.57 -2.41 -0.20
N LEU A 64 5.84 -1.48 -0.81
CA LEU A 64 6.21 -0.06 -0.82
C LEU A 64 6.15 0.56 0.59
N PRO A 65 5.07 0.39 1.39
CA PRO A 65 5.04 0.83 2.78
C PRO A 65 6.17 0.24 3.63
N VAL A 66 6.41 -1.07 3.52
CA VAL A 66 7.50 -1.74 4.24
C VAL A 66 8.85 -1.13 3.87
N ALA A 67 9.15 -0.98 2.58
CA ALA A 67 10.41 -0.39 2.13
C ALA A 67 10.61 1.05 2.64
N VAL A 68 9.57 1.88 2.59
CA VAL A 68 9.61 3.26 3.09
C VAL A 68 9.89 3.29 4.59
N VAL A 69 9.17 2.49 5.37
CA VAL A 69 9.32 2.41 6.83
C VAL A 69 10.71 1.87 7.20
N SER A 70 11.13 0.75 6.60
CA SER A 70 12.44 0.15 6.83
C SER A 70 13.58 1.13 6.54
N LEU A 71 13.51 1.87 5.42
CA LEU A 71 14.51 2.85 5.06
C LEU A 71 14.54 4.04 6.03
N ALA A 72 13.37 4.53 6.45
CA ALA A 72 13.26 5.62 7.41
C ALA A 72 13.87 5.21 8.76
N TYR A 73 13.52 4.04 9.28
CA TYR A 73 14.08 3.52 10.52
C TYR A 73 15.58 3.22 10.41
N ALA A 74 16.04 2.62 9.31
CA ALA A 74 17.45 2.36 9.08
C ALA A 74 18.28 3.66 9.04
N ARG A 75 17.73 4.76 8.50
CA ARG A 75 18.38 6.08 8.55
C ARG A 75 18.41 6.64 9.97
N THR A 76 17.30 6.58 10.69
CA THR A 76 17.22 7.04 12.08
C THR A 76 18.20 6.28 12.97
N LEU A 77 18.24 4.95 12.87
CA LEU A 77 19.19 4.12 13.61
C LEU A 77 20.63 4.50 13.27
N ARG A 78 21.00 4.58 11.99
CA ARG A 78 22.36 5.00 11.61
C ARG A 78 22.75 6.37 12.17
N PHE A 79 21.82 7.33 12.14
CA PHE A 79 22.04 8.65 12.73
C PHE A 79 22.25 8.57 14.24
N LEU A 80 21.39 7.84 14.95
CA LEU A 80 21.51 7.64 16.40
C LEU A 80 22.81 6.92 16.78
N TRP A 81 23.18 5.88 16.03
CA TRP A 81 24.45 5.16 16.21
C TRP A 81 25.67 6.06 15.97
N ALA A 82 25.65 6.91 14.95
CA ALA A 82 26.72 7.87 14.71
C ALA A 82 26.78 8.97 15.80
N ALA A 83 25.62 9.42 16.29
CA ALA A 83 25.52 10.42 17.35
C ALA A 83 25.95 9.89 18.73
N VAL A 84 25.81 8.59 18.96
CA VAL A 84 26.21 7.89 20.20
C VAL A 84 27.59 7.20 20.04
N GLY A 85 28.23 7.29 18.87
CA GLY A 85 29.60 6.81 18.65
C GLY A 85 30.59 7.45 19.63
N PRO A 86 31.67 6.77 20.03
CA PRO A 86 32.42 7.08 21.23
C PRO A 86 33.17 8.42 21.11
N ALA A 87 32.55 9.49 21.59
CA ALA A 87 33.28 10.64 22.12
C ALA A 87 33.70 10.28 23.56
N GLY A 88 34.75 9.46 23.71
CA GLY A 88 35.21 9.05 25.06
C GLY A 88 36.14 7.85 25.16
N ALA A 89 37.03 7.62 24.19
CA ALA A 89 38.24 6.83 24.38
C ALA A 89 39.45 7.62 23.89
#